data_AF-A0A0G1LRD6-F1
#
_entry.id   AF-A0A0G1LRD6-F1
#
_cell.length_a   1.000
_cell.length_b   1.000
_cell.length_c   1.000
_cell.angle_alpha   90.00
_cell.angle_beta   90.00
_cell.angle_gamma   90.00
#
_symmetry.space_group_name_H-M   'P 1'
#
loop_
_entity.id
_entity.type
_entity.pdbx_description
1 polymer ?
#
loop_
_entity_poly.entity_id
_entity_poly.type
_entity_poly.pdbx_seq_one_letter_code
_entity_poly.pdbx_strand_id
1 'polypeptide(L)'
;MNIGRIWAVTIRHLYLFIHSLDRLTDMVYWPIMDIILWGFTTQYVQQRNVSLPHVALAILTALVFWQVVWRANYEISVNLLEEMWNANLVNMFSTPLKPLEWVSAVMLIGLLKMLITLGVGVGAVWFLYSLNIFTIGWLFLPCIALLMASGWFMGFLGSSFIIIGGTRVQTIAWTMGFLFAPFSAVFYPVSVLPVWAQMISRVLPTTYVFESMRTVLATGAIP
;
A
#
# COMPACT_ATOMS: atom_id res chain seq x y z
N MET A 1 -14.80 -6.20 -22.85
CA MET A 1 -13.80 -5.21 -22.39
C MET A 1 -13.03 -4.75 -23.60
N ASN A 2 -12.99 -3.44 -23.87
CA ASN A 2 -12.15 -2.88 -24.92
C ASN A 2 -10.85 -2.34 -24.29
N ILE A 3 -9.72 -2.96 -24.61
CA ILE A 3 -8.39 -2.60 -24.09
C ILE A 3 -8.05 -1.15 -24.43
N GLY A 4 -8.45 -0.66 -25.61
CA GLY A 4 -8.18 0.72 -26.03
C GLY A 4 -8.84 1.76 -25.11
N ARG A 5 -10.02 1.46 -24.55
CA ARG A 5 -10.70 2.37 -23.60
C ARG A 5 -10.02 2.38 -22.23
N ILE A 6 -9.63 1.20 -21.74
CA ILE A 6 -8.87 1.06 -20.49
C ILE A 6 -7.56 1.84 -20.60
N TRP A 7 -6.86 1.68 -21.73
CA TRP A 7 -5.61 2.38 -22.00
C TRP A 7 -5.79 3.90 -22.11
N ALA A 8 -6.85 4.37 -22.77
CA ALA A 8 -7.15 5.80 -22.87
C ALA A 8 -7.39 6.44 -21.50
N VAL A 9 -8.16 5.78 -20.62
CA VAL A 9 -8.37 6.24 -19.23
C VAL A 9 -7.05 6.20 -18.45
N THR A 10 -6.27 5.13 -18.59
CA THR A 10 -4.94 4.98 -17.96
C THR A 10 -4.02 6.13 -18.33
N ILE A 11 -3.90 6.43 -19.63
CA ILE A 11 -3.09 7.53 -20.14
C ILE A 11 -3.58 8.88 -19.59
N ARG A 12 -4.89 9.11 -19.53
CA ARG A 12 -5.45 10.36 -18.99
C ARG A 12 -4.95 10.62 -17.56
N HIS A 13 -5.05 9.63 -16.69
CA HIS A 13 -4.60 9.76 -15.30
C HIS A 13 -3.07 9.83 -15.19
N LEU A 14 -2.32 9.15 -16.07
CA LEU A 14 -0.86 9.27 -16.13
C LEU A 14 -0.40 10.69 -16.53
N TYR A 15 -1.06 11.32 -17.50
CA TYR A 15 -0.73 12.70 -17.89
C TYR A 15 -1.00 13.68 -16.75
N LEU A 16 -2.14 13.53 -16.05
CA LEU A 16 -2.45 14.34 -14.87
C LEU A 16 -1.39 14.17 -13.78
N PHE A 17 -0.96 12.92 -13.56
CA PHE A 17 0.06 12.59 -12.56
C PHE A 17 1.43 13.22 -12.86
N ILE A 18 1.92 13.13 -14.10
CA ILE A 18 3.25 13.65 -14.48
C ILE A 18 3.32 15.18 -14.36
N HIS A 19 2.21 15.88 -14.59
CA HIS A 19 2.17 17.34 -14.53
C HIS A 19 1.82 17.89 -13.15
N SER A 20 1.41 17.04 -12.21
CA SER A 20 1.17 17.43 -10.82
C SER A 20 2.42 17.20 -9.97
N LEU A 21 3.17 18.27 -9.73
CA LEU A 21 4.32 18.24 -8.81
C LEU A 21 3.92 17.71 -7.43
N ASP A 22 2.73 18.10 -6.96
CA ASP A 22 2.17 17.64 -5.69
C ASP A 22 2.12 16.11 -5.57
N ARG A 23 1.63 15.40 -6.61
CA ARG A 23 1.54 13.93 -6.57
C ARG A 23 2.89 13.25 -6.72
N LEU A 24 3.81 13.83 -7.48
CA LEU A 24 5.17 13.30 -7.61
C LEU A 24 5.93 13.42 -6.29
N THR A 25 5.82 14.58 -5.64
CA THR A 25 6.40 14.80 -4.32
C THR A 25 5.75 13.86 -3.31
N ASP A 26 4.42 13.74 -3.27
CA ASP A 26 3.74 12.84 -2.33
C ASP A 26 4.17 11.37 -2.47
N MET A 27 4.36 10.90 -3.70
CA MET A 27 4.76 9.52 -3.98
C MET A 27 6.19 9.20 -3.54
N VAL A 28 7.10 10.18 -3.58
CA VAL A 28 8.53 9.97 -3.27
C VAL A 28 8.89 10.42 -1.86
N TYR A 29 8.38 11.57 -1.45
CA TYR A 29 8.69 12.20 -0.16
C TYR A 29 8.20 11.36 1.01
N TRP A 30 6.93 10.96 1.03
CA TRP A 30 6.37 10.22 2.16
C TRP A 30 7.07 8.89 2.43
N PRO A 31 7.28 8.01 1.43
CA PRO A 31 7.97 6.74 1.69
C PRO A 31 9.41 6.95 2.17
N ILE A 32 10.14 7.93 1.62
CA ILE A 32 11.50 8.24 2.06
C ILE A 32 11.50 8.74 3.51
N MET A 33 10.62 9.67 3.84
CA MET A 33 10.51 10.21 5.20
C MET A 33 10.12 9.13 6.20
N ASP A 34 9.17 8.25 5.86
CA ASP A 34 8.78 7.13 6.70
C ASP A 34 9.95 6.17 6.94
N ILE A 35 10.71 5.85 5.89
CA ILE A 35 11.89 4.98 5.99
C ILE A 35 12.98 5.62 6.85
N ILE A 36 13.25 6.91 6.69
CA ILE A 36 14.23 7.65 7.50
C ILE A 36 13.82 7.63 8.97
N LEU A 37 12.56 7.99 9.26
CA LEU A 37 12.06 8.11 10.62
C LEU A 37 12.07 6.76 11.35
N TRP A 38 11.52 5.73 10.71
CA TRP A 38 11.49 4.39 11.29
C TRP A 38 12.86 3.75 11.32
N GLY A 39 13.71 4.00 10.33
CA GLY A 39 15.07 3.49 10.30
C GLY A 39 15.92 4.05 11.43
N PHE A 40 15.89 5.36 11.69
CA PHE A 40 16.55 5.94 12.87
C PHE A 40 15.95 5.43 14.18
N THR A 41 14.63 5.26 14.25
CA THR A 41 13.96 4.67 15.42
C THR A 41 14.49 3.26 15.69
N THR A 42 14.65 2.43 14.66
CA THR A 42 15.18 1.08 14.82
C THR A 42 16.65 1.07 15.25
N GLN A 43 17.48 1.97 14.70
CA GLN A 43 18.87 2.12 15.12
C GLN A 43 18.99 2.52 16.60
N TYR A 44 18.15 3.46 17.05
CA TYR A 44 18.09 3.86 18.45
C TYR A 44 17.73 2.69 19.37
N VAL A 45 16.73 1.88 18.99
CA VAL A 45 16.32 0.69 19.76
C VAL A 45 17.42 -0.37 19.80
N GLN A 46 18.12 -0.60 18.69
CA GLN A 46 19.21 -1.58 18.61
C GLN A 46 20.42 -1.20 19.48
N GLN A 47 20.75 0.09 19.56
CA GLN A 47 21.84 0.56 20.43
C GLN A 47 21.57 0.28 21.92
N ARG A 48 20.28 0.21 22.31
CA ARG A 48 19.87 -0.04 23.70
C ARG A 48 19.72 -1.52 24.04
N ASN A 49 19.48 -2.38 23.06
CA ASN A 49 19.21 -3.80 23.26
C ASN A 49 20.00 -4.67 22.26
N VAL A 50 21.13 -5.22 22.71
CA VAL A 50 22.06 -6.04 21.90
C VAL A 50 21.45 -7.37 21.43
N SER A 51 20.39 -7.85 22.09
CA SER A 51 19.76 -9.16 21.89
C SER A 51 18.69 -9.21 20.79
N LEU A 52 18.51 -8.15 20.01
CA LEU A 52 17.52 -8.06 18.94
C LEU A 52 18.16 -7.90 17.54
N PRO A 53 18.99 -8.87 17.10
CA PRO A 53 19.49 -8.85 15.73
C PRO A 53 18.30 -8.93 14.75
N HIS A 54 18.36 -8.16 13.65
CA HIS A 54 17.36 -8.10 12.56
C HIS A 54 16.07 -7.29 12.81
N VAL A 55 15.91 -6.59 13.93
CA VAL A 55 14.73 -5.72 14.14
C VAL A 55 14.62 -4.60 13.10
N ALA A 56 15.74 -3.95 12.77
CA ALA A 56 15.74 -2.92 11.72
C ALA A 56 15.28 -3.48 10.36
N LEU A 57 15.77 -4.67 9.98
CA LEU A 57 15.38 -5.33 8.73
C LEU A 57 13.89 -5.70 8.73
N ALA A 58 13.38 -6.27 9.81
CA ALA A 58 11.98 -6.65 9.94
C ALA A 58 11.04 -5.44 9.87
N ILE A 59 11.32 -4.36 10.61
CA ILE A 59 10.47 -3.17 10.63
C ILE A 59 10.52 -2.43 9.30
N LEU A 60 11.71 -2.22 8.72
CA LEU A 60 11.83 -1.50 7.45
C LEU A 60 11.22 -2.28 6.29
N THR A 61 11.33 -3.61 6.30
CA THR A 61 10.66 -4.44 5.30
C THR A 61 9.15 -4.43 5.48
N ALA A 62 8.67 -4.53 6.73
CA ALA A 62 7.24 -4.38 7.03
C ALA A 62 6.70 -3.04 6.54
N LEU A 63 7.46 -1.97 6.72
CA LEU A 63 7.10 -0.62 6.28
C LEU A 63 6.98 -0.55 4.77
N VAL A 64 7.97 -1.06 4.03
CA VAL A 64 7.93 -1.12 2.55
C VAL A 64 6.76 -1.95 2.06
N PHE A 65 6.46 -3.08 2.70
CA PHE A 65 5.30 -3.91 2.37
C PHE A 65 3.98 -3.20 2.66
N TRP A 66 3.90 -2.48 3.77
CA TRP A 66 2.70 -1.72 4.12
C TRP A 66 2.44 -0.56 3.14
N GLN A 67 3.48 0.08 2.62
CA GLN A 67 3.35 1.09 1.56
C GLN A 67 2.62 0.54 0.33
N VAL A 68 2.77 -0.75 -0.01
CA VAL A 68 2.04 -1.40 -1.11
C VAL A 68 0.53 -1.37 -0.86
N VAL A 69 0.09 -1.79 0.33
CA VAL A 69 -1.33 -1.80 0.72
C VAL A 69 -1.89 -0.39 0.72
N TRP A 70 -1.16 0.54 1.34
CA TRP A 70 -1.55 1.94 1.45
C TRP A 70 -1.73 2.58 0.08
N ARG A 71 -0.75 2.44 -0.81
CA ARG A 71 -0.81 3.04 -2.17
C ARG A 71 -1.91 2.41 -3.02
N ALA A 72 -2.13 1.10 -2.91
CA ALA A 72 -3.21 0.42 -3.63
C ALA A 72 -4.61 0.90 -3.19
N ASN A 73 -4.82 1.08 -1.88
CA ASN A 73 -6.06 1.62 -1.30
C ASN A 73 -6.27 3.10 -1.70
N TYR A 74 -5.22 3.91 -1.54
CA TYR A 74 -5.24 5.35 -1.79
C TYR A 74 -5.57 5.66 -3.26
N GLU A 75 -4.91 4.99 -4.21
CA GLU A 75 -5.13 5.25 -5.63
C GLU A 75 -6.57 4.99 -6.07
N ILE A 76 -7.20 3.90 -5.62
CA ILE A 76 -8.61 3.65 -5.97
C ILE A 76 -9.52 4.74 -5.42
N SER A 77 -9.33 5.10 -4.15
CA SER A 77 -10.22 6.01 -3.44
C SER A 77 -10.08 7.44 -3.94
N VAL A 78 -8.85 7.89 -4.20
CA VAL A 78 -8.56 9.25 -4.63
C VAL A 78 -8.90 9.46 -6.09
N ASN A 79 -8.66 8.50 -6.99
CA ASN A 79 -9.11 8.64 -8.38
C ASN A 79 -10.64 8.77 -8.46
N LEU A 80 -11.40 8.05 -7.61
CA LEU A 80 -12.85 8.26 -7.51
C LEU A 80 -13.19 9.67 -7.01
N LEU A 81 -12.55 10.09 -5.92
CA LEU A 81 -12.78 11.42 -5.33
C LEU A 81 -12.44 12.54 -6.32
N GLU A 82 -11.39 12.40 -7.12
CA GLU A 82 -11.04 13.37 -8.16
C GLU A 82 -12.16 13.53 -9.19
N GLU A 83 -12.78 12.43 -9.62
CA GLU A 83 -13.93 12.53 -10.54
C GLU A 83 -15.16 13.17 -9.86
N MET A 84 -15.33 12.96 -8.55
CA MET A 84 -16.41 13.58 -7.77
C MET A 84 -16.17 15.07 -7.55
N TRP A 85 -14.95 15.47 -7.17
CA TRP A 85 -14.57 16.87 -6.96
C TRP A 85 -14.68 17.68 -8.25
N ASN A 86 -14.36 17.08 -9.39
CA ASN A 86 -14.48 17.72 -10.70
C ASN A 86 -15.89 17.58 -11.33
N ALA A 87 -16.85 16.98 -10.61
CA ALA A 87 -18.19 16.67 -11.13
C ALA A 87 -18.18 15.96 -12.49
N ASN A 88 -17.14 15.18 -12.78
CA ASN A 88 -16.86 14.62 -14.10
C ASN A 88 -17.39 13.20 -14.29
N LEU A 89 -17.89 12.56 -13.22
CA LEU A 89 -18.47 11.21 -13.28
C LEU A 89 -19.57 11.09 -14.34
N VAL A 90 -20.48 12.07 -14.42
CA VAL A 90 -21.58 12.07 -15.38
C VAL A 90 -21.07 12.15 -16.82
N ASN A 91 -20.08 13.01 -17.08
CA ASN A 91 -19.46 13.16 -18.40
C ASN A 91 -18.69 11.91 -18.81
N MET A 92 -18.05 11.23 -17.87
CA MET A 92 -17.28 10.03 -18.16
C MET A 92 -18.20 8.85 -18.50
N PHE A 93 -19.29 8.68 -17.76
CA PHE A 93 -20.25 7.59 -17.98
C PHE A 93 -21.33 7.90 -19.04
N SER A 94 -21.37 9.12 -19.57
CA SER A 94 -22.15 9.43 -20.79
C SER A 94 -21.42 8.98 -22.07
N THR A 95 -20.11 8.75 -22.00
CA THR A 95 -19.35 8.06 -23.05
C THR A 95 -19.63 6.55 -23.01
N PRO A 96 -19.31 5.75 -24.05
CA PRO A 96 -19.57 4.31 -24.03
C PRO A 96 -18.64 3.51 -23.09
N LEU A 97 -17.99 4.15 -22.10
CA LEU A 97 -17.12 3.55 -21.10
C LEU A 97 -17.92 2.72 -20.10
N LYS A 98 -17.55 1.44 -19.93
CA LYS A 98 -18.19 0.57 -18.92
C LYS A 98 -17.54 0.76 -17.55
N PRO A 99 -18.29 0.63 -16.43
CA PRO A 99 -17.72 0.70 -15.08
C PRO A 99 -16.55 -0.27 -14.85
N LEU A 100 -16.64 -1.50 -15.36
CA LEU A 100 -15.54 -2.48 -15.28
C LEU A 100 -14.28 -2.05 -16.03
N GLU A 101 -14.43 -1.29 -17.13
CA GLU A 101 -13.29 -0.76 -17.89
C GLU A 101 -12.60 0.37 -17.10
N TRP A 102 -13.38 1.23 -16.44
CA TRP A 102 -12.85 2.26 -15.54
C TRP A 102 -12.13 1.65 -14.34
N VAL A 103 -12.77 0.68 -13.66
CA VAL A 103 -12.18 -0.05 -12.52
C VAL A 103 -10.84 -0.69 -12.91
N SER A 104 -10.79 -1.35 -14.07
CA SER A 104 -9.56 -1.97 -14.57
C SER A 104 -8.45 -0.93 -14.83
N ALA A 105 -8.81 0.24 -15.35
CA ALA A 105 -7.84 1.33 -15.58
C ALA A 105 -7.29 1.87 -14.26
N VAL A 106 -8.13 2.10 -13.26
CA VAL A 106 -7.70 2.58 -11.93
C VAL A 106 -6.79 1.55 -11.24
N MET A 107 -7.11 0.26 -11.32
CA MET A 107 -6.24 -0.80 -10.81
C MET A 107 -4.88 -0.83 -11.51
N LEU A 108 -4.85 -0.64 -12.84
CA LEU A 108 -3.62 -0.60 -13.62
C LEU A 108 -2.76 0.63 -13.27
N ILE A 109 -3.36 1.81 -13.14
CA ILE A 109 -2.67 3.03 -12.70
C ILE A 109 -2.08 2.81 -11.30
N GLY A 110 -2.88 2.26 -10.38
CA GLY A 110 -2.43 1.94 -9.03
C GLY A 110 -1.25 0.98 -9.02
N LEU A 111 -1.27 -0.05 -9.88
CA LEU A 111 -0.15 -0.98 -10.04
C LEU A 111 1.12 -0.26 -10.53
N LEU A 112 1.02 0.56 -11.58
CA LEU A 112 2.17 1.28 -12.13
C LEU A 112 2.82 2.21 -11.09
N LYS A 113 2.00 3.01 -10.38
CA LYS A 113 2.51 3.91 -9.34
C LYS A 113 3.06 3.16 -8.13
N MET A 114 2.43 2.06 -7.75
CA MET A 114 2.92 1.20 -6.67
C MET A 114 4.31 0.65 -7.00
N LEU A 115 4.56 0.19 -8.22
CA LEU A 115 5.88 -0.30 -8.64
C LEU A 115 6.97 0.77 -8.51
N ILE A 116 6.66 2.02 -8.88
CA ILE A 116 7.61 3.13 -8.71
C ILE A 116 7.85 3.40 -7.22
N THR A 117 6.79 3.49 -6.41
CA THR A 117 6.89 3.72 -4.96
C THR A 117 7.68 2.62 -4.27
N LEU A 118 7.44 1.36 -4.65
CA LEU A 118 8.15 0.20 -4.13
C LEU A 118 9.63 0.26 -4.50
N GLY A 119 9.95 0.59 -5.76
CA GLY A 119 11.34 0.75 -6.21
C GLY A 119 12.07 1.84 -5.43
N VAL A 120 11.42 2.98 -5.19
CA VAL A 120 11.95 4.08 -4.37
C VAL A 120 12.17 3.61 -2.92
N GLY A 121 11.20 2.93 -2.33
CA GLY A 121 11.28 2.46 -0.94
C GLY A 121 12.38 1.42 -0.73
N VAL A 122 12.46 0.42 -1.61
CA VAL A 122 13.53 -0.59 -1.57
C VAL A 122 14.90 0.05 -1.78
N GLY A 123 15.01 0.96 -2.75
CA GLY A 123 16.25 1.70 -3.02
C GLY A 123 16.69 2.56 -1.82
N ALA A 124 15.75 3.24 -1.16
CA ALA A 124 16.03 4.04 0.02
C ALA A 124 16.52 3.20 1.21
N VAL A 125 15.89 2.04 1.47
CA VAL A 125 16.34 1.13 2.54
C VAL A 125 17.75 0.60 2.25
N TRP A 126 18.03 0.22 1.00
CA TRP A 126 19.35 -0.26 0.60
C TRP A 126 20.42 0.84 0.72
N PHE A 127 20.14 2.05 0.24
CA PHE A 127 21.10 3.15 0.25
C PHE A 127 21.37 3.70 1.65
N LEU A 128 20.33 3.88 2.48
CA LEU A 128 20.46 4.52 3.80
C LEU A 128 20.92 3.57 4.89
N TYR A 129 20.49 2.31 4.85
CA TYR A 129 20.71 1.35 5.93
C TYR A 129 21.55 0.13 5.51
N SER A 130 21.96 0.03 4.24
CA SER A 130 22.69 -1.13 3.69
C SER A 130 21.95 -2.46 3.90
N LEU A 131 20.62 -2.41 4.01
CA LEU A 131 19.78 -3.58 4.25
C LEU A 131 19.22 -4.11 2.93
N ASN A 132 19.23 -5.44 2.79
CA ASN A 132 18.72 -6.10 1.60
C ASN A 132 17.36 -6.75 1.89
N ILE A 133 16.29 -6.13 1.36
CA ILE A 133 14.91 -6.63 1.48
C ILE A 133 14.69 -7.89 0.62
N PHE A 134 15.47 -8.07 -0.44
CA PHE A 134 15.40 -9.25 -1.31
C PHE A 134 15.94 -10.52 -0.66
N THR A 135 16.40 -10.47 0.58
CA THR A 135 16.72 -11.65 1.40
C THR A 135 15.53 -12.59 1.59
N ILE A 136 14.30 -12.09 1.46
CA ILE A 136 13.06 -12.88 1.44
C ILE A 136 12.98 -13.79 0.20
N GLY A 137 13.76 -13.51 -0.84
CA GLY A 137 13.83 -14.32 -2.05
C GLY A 137 12.52 -14.34 -2.84
N TRP A 138 12.18 -15.51 -3.38
CA TRP A 138 11.01 -15.71 -4.25
C TRP A 138 9.66 -15.38 -3.60
N LEU A 139 9.58 -15.42 -2.27
CA LEU A 139 8.35 -15.11 -1.52
C LEU A 139 7.94 -13.63 -1.64
N PHE A 140 8.87 -12.75 -2.06
CA PHE A 140 8.61 -11.32 -2.24
C PHE A 140 7.47 -11.03 -3.22
N LEU A 141 7.42 -11.74 -4.35
CA LEU A 141 6.41 -11.56 -5.39
C LEU A 141 4.98 -11.94 -4.95
N PRO A 142 4.72 -13.15 -4.42
CA PRO A 142 3.39 -13.50 -3.95
C PRO A 142 2.94 -12.64 -2.75
N CYS A 143 3.86 -12.23 -1.87
CA CYS A 143 3.56 -11.29 -0.80
C CYS A 143 3.04 -9.96 -1.35
N ILE A 144 3.75 -9.35 -2.30
CA ILE A 144 3.30 -8.09 -2.93
C ILE A 144 1.96 -8.25 -3.63
N ALA A 145 1.75 -9.36 -4.36
CA ALA A 145 0.49 -9.61 -5.04
C ALA A 145 -0.69 -9.69 -4.05
N LEU A 146 -0.53 -10.41 -2.94
CA LEU A 146 -1.52 -10.51 -1.86
C LEU A 146 -1.77 -9.16 -1.18
N LEU A 147 -0.72 -8.40 -0.88
CA LEU A 147 -0.83 -7.06 -0.30
C LEU A 147 -1.54 -6.09 -1.25
N MET A 148 -1.22 -6.15 -2.54
CA MET A 148 -1.88 -5.36 -3.58
C MET A 148 -3.38 -5.68 -3.67
N ALA A 149 -3.73 -6.96 -3.72
CA ALA A 149 -5.12 -7.40 -3.72
C ALA A 149 -5.88 -6.95 -2.46
N SER A 150 -5.22 -7.01 -1.30
CA SER A 150 -5.77 -6.55 -0.02
C SER A 150 -5.99 -5.04 -0.02
N GLY A 151 -5.04 -4.27 -0.52
CA GLY A 151 -5.17 -2.82 -0.66
C GLY A 151 -6.25 -2.43 -1.66
N TRP A 152 -6.39 -3.16 -2.77
CA TRP A 152 -7.50 -2.97 -3.70
C TRP A 152 -8.85 -3.21 -3.05
N PHE A 153 -8.99 -4.30 -2.30
CA PHE A 153 -10.21 -4.59 -1.54
C PHE A 153 -10.57 -3.45 -0.59
N MET A 154 -9.61 -2.95 0.19
CA MET A 154 -9.81 -1.80 1.08
C MET A 154 -10.18 -0.53 0.30
N GLY A 155 -9.56 -0.31 -0.86
CA GLY A 155 -9.86 0.81 -1.77
C GLY A 155 -11.29 0.78 -2.27
N PHE A 156 -11.75 -0.36 -2.81
CA PHE A 156 -13.13 -0.50 -3.28
C PHE A 156 -14.15 -0.40 -2.14
N LEU A 157 -13.83 -0.97 -0.98
CA LEU A 157 -14.68 -0.88 0.20
C LEU A 157 -14.82 0.58 0.67
N GLY A 158 -13.71 1.32 0.75
CA GLY A 158 -13.71 2.75 1.07
C GLY A 158 -14.46 3.59 0.04
N SER A 159 -14.17 3.38 -1.25
CA SER A 159 -14.88 4.02 -2.37
C SER A 159 -16.38 3.76 -2.34
N SER A 160 -16.83 2.57 -1.93
CA SER A 160 -18.26 2.27 -1.81
C SER A 160 -18.95 3.17 -0.79
N PHE A 161 -18.32 3.41 0.37
CA PHE A 161 -18.83 4.35 1.36
C PHE A 161 -18.81 5.80 0.86
N ILE A 162 -17.79 6.18 0.10
CA ILE A 162 -17.67 7.52 -0.51
C ILE A 162 -18.79 7.77 -1.53
N ILE A 163 -19.15 6.78 -2.35
CA ILE A 163 -20.27 6.91 -3.30
C ILE A 163 -21.59 7.18 -2.56
N ILE A 164 -21.81 6.51 -1.43
CA ILE A 164 -23.05 6.65 -0.63
C ILE A 164 -23.07 7.96 0.16
N GLY A 165 -21.97 8.29 0.84
CA GLY A 165 -21.87 9.45 1.73
C GLY A 165 -21.45 10.76 1.04
N GLY A 166 -21.05 10.69 -0.23
CA GLY A 166 -20.53 11.82 -1.00
C GLY A 166 -19.16 12.30 -0.50
N THR A 167 -18.83 13.55 -0.84
CA THR A 167 -17.57 14.20 -0.42
C THR A 167 -17.49 14.47 1.10
N ARG A 168 -18.61 14.35 1.83
CA ARG A 168 -18.65 14.53 3.29
C ARG A 168 -17.84 13.47 4.04
N VAL A 169 -17.73 12.27 3.47
CA VAL A 169 -17.00 11.14 4.07
C VAL A 169 -15.68 10.85 3.34
N GLN A 170 -15.16 11.82 2.59
CA GLN A 170 -13.92 11.66 1.80
C GLN A 170 -12.73 11.15 2.62
N THR A 171 -12.70 11.44 3.93
CA THR A 171 -11.67 10.99 4.86
C THR A 171 -11.54 9.46 4.96
N ILE A 172 -12.60 8.72 4.60
CA ILE A 172 -12.58 7.26 4.53
C ILE A 172 -11.54 6.77 3.52
N ALA A 173 -11.25 7.53 2.46
CA ALA A 173 -10.30 7.17 1.41
C ALA A 173 -8.91 6.79 1.94
N TRP A 174 -8.44 7.47 2.98
CA TRP A 174 -7.15 7.19 3.62
C TRP A 174 -7.32 6.52 4.99
N THR A 175 -8.46 6.69 5.67
CA THR A 175 -8.69 6.06 6.98
C THR A 175 -8.75 4.54 6.86
N MET A 176 -9.26 4.00 5.74
CA MET A 176 -9.37 2.54 5.54
C MET A 176 -8.02 1.83 5.64
N GLY A 177 -6.96 2.35 5.01
CA GLY A 177 -5.63 1.78 5.15
C GLY A 177 -5.22 1.71 6.64
N PHE A 178 -5.25 2.83 7.35
CA PHE A 178 -4.79 2.89 8.75
C PHE A 178 -5.69 2.12 9.71
N LEU A 179 -6.98 1.98 9.40
CA LEU A 179 -7.92 1.18 10.19
C LEU A 179 -7.49 -0.29 10.25
N PHE A 180 -7.04 -0.85 9.12
CA PHE A 180 -6.60 -2.25 9.06
C PHE A 180 -5.14 -2.47 9.46
N ALA A 181 -4.32 -1.42 9.51
CA ALA A 181 -2.90 -1.50 9.90
C ALA A 181 -2.66 -2.20 11.26
N PRO A 182 -3.32 -1.83 12.36
CA PRO A 182 -3.07 -2.48 13.66
C PRO A 182 -3.50 -3.95 13.66
N PHE A 183 -4.60 -4.27 12.97
CA PHE A 183 -5.09 -5.65 12.88
C PHE A 183 -4.23 -6.52 11.95
N SER A 184 -3.54 -5.93 10.98
CA SER A 184 -2.62 -6.65 10.09
C SER A 184 -1.30 -7.01 10.77
N ALA A 185 -1.10 -6.57 12.02
CA ALA A 185 0.12 -6.81 12.79
C ALA A 185 1.36 -6.45 11.96
N VAL A 186 1.49 -5.20 11.51
CA VAL A 186 2.55 -4.75 10.59
C VAL A 186 3.91 -4.69 11.29
N PHE A 187 3.98 -4.04 12.45
CA PHE A 187 5.24 -3.77 13.15
C PHE A 187 5.52 -4.73 14.32
N TYR A 188 4.53 -5.57 14.68
CA TYR A 188 4.58 -6.45 15.84
C TYR A 188 3.94 -7.79 15.50
N PRO A 189 4.22 -8.86 16.27
CA PRO A 189 3.57 -10.15 16.07
C PRO A 189 2.12 -10.13 16.57
N VAL A 190 1.28 -11.00 15.99
CA VAL A 190 -0.14 -11.13 16.36
C VAL A 190 -0.32 -11.45 17.85
N SER A 191 0.64 -12.15 18.47
CA SER A 191 0.58 -12.55 19.88
C SER A 191 0.51 -11.37 20.87
N VAL A 192 0.95 -10.17 20.46
CA VAL A 192 0.90 -8.95 21.30
C VAL A 192 -0.50 -8.35 21.35
N LEU A 193 -1.36 -8.66 20.37
CA LEU A 193 -2.72 -8.13 20.32
C LEU A 193 -3.61 -8.77 21.40
N PRO A 194 -4.59 -8.04 21.94
CA PRO A 194 -5.61 -8.62 22.82
C PRO A 194 -6.43 -9.67 22.07
N VAL A 195 -7.00 -10.64 22.81
CA VAL A 195 -7.68 -11.83 22.24
C VAL A 195 -8.74 -11.46 21.19
N TRP A 196 -9.51 -10.40 21.41
CA TRP A 196 -10.52 -9.94 20.46
C TRP A 196 -9.92 -9.44 19.14
N ALA A 197 -8.78 -8.73 19.19
CA ALA A 197 -8.10 -8.22 18.01
C ALA A 197 -7.39 -9.35 17.25
N GLN A 198 -6.87 -10.35 17.96
CA GLN A 198 -6.29 -11.54 17.33
C GLN A 198 -7.30 -12.29 16.44
N MET A 199 -8.58 -12.33 16.84
CA MET A 199 -9.63 -12.95 16.02
C MET A 199 -9.78 -12.23 14.68
N ILE A 200 -9.73 -10.90 14.68
CA ILE A 200 -9.79 -10.07 13.46
C ILE A 200 -8.54 -10.30 12.61
N SER A 201 -7.36 -10.28 13.22
CA SER A 201 -6.07 -10.50 12.53
C SER A 201 -6.03 -11.81 11.77
N ARG A 202 -6.62 -12.89 12.30
CA ARG A 202 -6.64 -14.21 11.65
C ARG A 202 -7.49 -14.26 10.37
N VAL A 203 -8.40 -13.32 10.17
CA VAL A 203 -9.21 -13.25 8.93
C VAL A 203 -8.48 -12.45 7.85
N LEU A 204 -7.58 -11.54 8.23
CA LEU A 204 -6.92 -10.65 7.30
C LEU A 204 -5.77 -11.35 6.54
N PRO A 205 -5.77 -11.35 5.19
CA PRO A 205 -4.70 -11.94 4.40
C PRO A 205 -3.35 -11.24 4.62
N THR A 206 -3.37 -9.94 4.94
CA THR A 206 -2.18 -9.14 5.25
C THR A 206 -1.41 -9.69 6.46
N THR A 207 -2.10 -10.18 7.48
CA THR A 207 -1.49 -10.75 8.69
C THR A 207 -0.58 -11.92 8.36
N TYR A 208 -1.03 -12.82 7.49
CA TYR A 208 -0.25 -13.99 7.08
C TYR A 208 1.04 -13.57 6.36
N VAL A 209 0.97 -12.57 5.48
CA VAL A 209 2.15 -12.03 4.80
C VAL A 209 3.19 -11.50 5.79
N PHE A 210 2.75 -10.73 6.79
CA PHE A 210 3.65 -10.15 7.78
C PHE A 210 4.24 -11.18 8.75
N GLU A 211 3.46 -12.17 9.18
CA GLU A 211 3.95 -13.28 10.01
C GLU A 211 4.94 -14.18 9.25
N SER A 212 4.63 -14.52 7.99
CA SER A 212 5.55 -15.28 7.13
C SER A 212 6.84 -14.51 6.90
N MET A 213 6.76 -13.21 6.60
CA MET A 213 7.93 -12.34 6.44
C MET A 213 8.82 -12.36 7.69
N ARG A 214 8.26 -12.23 8.90
CA ARG A 214 9.04 -12.32 10.15
C ARG A 214 9.69 -13.68 10.33
N THR A 215 8.95 -14.75 10.05
CA THR A 215 9.45 -16.12 10.19
C THR A 215 10.64 -16.37 9.27
N VAL A 216 10.54 -15.94 8.01
CA VAL A 216 11.64 -16.02 7.03
C VAL A 216 12.86 -15.21 7.48
N LEU A 217 12.65 -13.98 7.94
CA LEU A 217 13.75 -13.13 8.40
C LEU A 217 14.42 -13.65 9.69
N ALA A 218 13.68 -14.34 10.55
CA ALA A 218 14.19 -14.89 11.80
C ALA A 218 14.91 -16.24 11.61
N THR A 219 14.39 -17.11 10.74
CA THR A 219 14.86 -18.50 10.60
C THR A 219 15.66 -18.75 9.32
N GLY A 220 15.57 -17.87 8.33
CA GLY A 220 16.08 -18.10 6.98
C GLY A 220 15.33 -19.19 6.20
N ALA A 221 14.31 -19.81 6.79
CA ALA A 221 13.52 -20.87 6.16
C ALA A 221 12.22 -20.30 5.58
N ILE A 222 11.84 -20.81 4.42
CA ILE A 222 10.55 -20.50 3.78
C ILE A 222 9.49 -21.40 4.47
N PRO A 223 8.47 -20.83 5.13
CA PRO A 223 7.38 -21.59 5.72
C PRO A 223 6.42 -22.18 4.68
#